data_AF-A0A0H4NK15-F1
#
_entry.id   AF-A0A0H4NK15-F1
#
_cell.length_a   1.000
_cell.length_b   1.000
_cell.length_c   1.000
_cell.angle_alpha   90.00
_cell.angle_beta   90.00
_cell.angle_gamma   90.00
#
_symmetry.space_group_name_H-M   'P 1'
#
loop_
_entity.id
_entity.type
_entity.pdbx_description
1 polymer ?
#
loop_
_entity_poly.entity_id
_entity_poly.type
_entity_poly.pdbx_seq_one_letter_code
_entity_poly.pdbx_strand_id
1 'polypeptide(L)'
;MLFFSIFLQTSTDLLDESSDATDYDDADYVPDTCGSFLDASIISTISSCMKSLMLQWLSVLIKDPAKEESCYALLRREETLTIMLKWQAVALERWLPVEDLVLQNHLITTVTANFAKDCMQEIPYGDVRNCPKKSVEGEPQVGRKWIQLHIPRPDSVKEAVWKIVCEMNQDDVSSVVRSETEILCIGESVLNSRKPYEKRNDYARQKMREMARLLITARAITPLKSTEDLVMPCNFPHVIQAVRSVAGYDVESNSYKIPSLALKLGHSLAKVAGIVQCNAIIANRPAVAESAKQFATLHQKKWTESISAAALGTLQQAKWNKPQVLPFTEDVSALHKFLATERAKCMKDLEEEPNSKSFGNLAKVTLTQVVLFNRRREGEVSKMELQSFTSRDLTELNPDIVSGLTDFERKLAEHFERVEIRGKRSRKVPVLLTPDMIAAMDLLMISRKECQIHKENVYMFARPGILSHYRGSDCFRKYANQCGAKNPEAPF
;
A
#
# COMPACT_ATOMS: atom_id res chain seq x y z
N MET A 1 -2.38 -15.88 -23.38
CA MET A 1 -2.97 -14.76 -22.60
C MET A 1 -2.50 -14.72 -21.15
N LEU A 2 -2.59 -15.80 -20.36
CA LEU A 2 -2.07 -15.80 -18.97
C LEU A 2 -0.55 -15.54 -18.89
N PHE A 3 0.24 -16.15 -19.78
CA PHE A 3 1.70 -16.04 -19.74
C PHE A 3 2.24 -14.62 -20.03
N PHE A 4 1.67 -13.91 -21.00
CA PHE A 4 2.08 -12.54 -21.34
C PHE A 4 1.64 -11.53 -20.28
N SER A 5 0.49 -11.76 -19.65
CA SER A 5 0.02 -10.96 -18.51
C SER A 5 0.87 -11.19 -17.26
N ILE A 6 1.37 -12.40 -17.03
CA ILE A 6 2.29 -12.70 -15.91
C ILE A 6 3.68 -12.07 -16.16
N PHE A 7 4.15 -12.04 -17.41
CA PHE A 7 5.49 -11.56 -17.76
C PHE A 7 5.65 -10.02 -17.71
N LEU A 8 4.63 -9.28 -18.18
CA LEU A 8 4.56 -7.82 -18.03
C LEU A 8 4.36 -7.40 -16.55
N GLN A 9 3.72 -8.26 -15.76
CA GLN A 9 3.51 -8.06 -14.31
C GLN A 9 4.82 -8.23 -13.53
N THR A 10 5.61 -9.30 -13.77
CA THR A 10 6.89 -9.50 -13.06
C THR A 10 7.92 -8.40 -13.30
N SER A 11 7.89 -7.76 -14.47
CA SER A 11 8.81 -6.66 -14.82
C SER A 11 8.37 -5.32 -14.22
N THR A 12 7.07 -5.13 -14.00
CA THR A 12 6.53 -3.93 -13.33
C THR A 12 6.58 -4.09 -11.80
N ASP A 13 6.36 -5.29 -11.27
CA ASP A 13 6.47 -5.60 -9.84
C ASP A 13 7.91 -5.39 -9.32
N LEU A 14 8.95 -5.72 -10.10
CA LEU A 14 10.35 -5.43 -9.73
C LEU A 14 10.69 -3.93 -9.67
N LEU A 15 9.95 -3.08 -10.38
CA LEU A 15 10.13 -1.62 -10.36
C LEU A 15 9.22 -0.94 -9.31
N ASP A 16 8.01 -1.47 -9.10
CA ASP A 16 7.01 -0.94 -8.15
C ASP A 16 7.25 -1.44 -6.71
N GLU A 17 7.94 -2.58 -6.50
CA GLU A 17 8.35 -3.07 -5.17
C GLU A 17 9.37 -2.17 -4.45
N SER A 18 10.05 -1.28 -5.20
CA SER A 18 10.84 -0.20 -4.60
C SER A 18 9.97 0.94 -4.03
N SER A 19 8.71 1.04 -4.45
CA SER A 19 7.76 2.10 -4.06
C SER A 19 6.78 1.64 -2.96
N ASP A 20 6.51 0.33 -2.88
CA ASP A 20 5.61 -0.28 -1.88
C ASP A 20 6.22 -0.39 -0.47
N ALA A 21 7.49 0.02 -0.27
CA ALA A 21 8.10 0.11 1.05
C ALA A 21 7.53 1.23 1.94
N THR A 22 6.61 2.06 1.43
CA THR A 22 5.95 3.11 2.22
C THR A 22 4.46 3.19 1.94
N ASP A 23 3.68 2.31 2.56
CA ASP A 23 2.22 2.46 2.65
C ASP A 23 1.81 3.56 3.65
N TYR A 24 2.65 4.58 3.78
CA TYR A 24 2.45 5.76 4.59
C TYR A 24 1.95 6.90 3.70
N ASP A 25 0.70 7.29 3.90
CA ASP A 25 0.15 8.57 3.42
C ASP A 25 0.85 9.73 4.17
N ASP A 26 2.16 9.90 4.02
CA ASP A 26 2.91 11.08 4.45
C ASP A 26 3.32 11.89 3.22
N ALA A 27 2.64 13.01 3.04
CA ALA A 27 2.98 14.05 2.06
C ALA A 27 4.27 14.81 2.44
N ASP A 28 4.86 14.51 3.61
CA ASP A 28 6.09 15.10 4.14
C ASP A 28 7.33 14.21 3.90
N TYR A 29 7.22 13.10 3.16
CA TYR A 29 8.40 12.33 2.74
C TYR A 29 9.18 13.11 1.67
N VAL A 30 10.20 13.84 2.12
CA VAL A 30 11.34 14.22 1.29
C VAL A 30 12.30 13.03 1.34
N PRO A 31 12.63 12.36 0.22
CA PRO A 31 13.65 11.33 0.25
C PRO A 31 14.97 11.94 0.76
N ASP A 32 15.54 11.34 1.79
CA ASP A 32 16.89 11.66 2.24
C ASP A 32 17.84 11.51 1.04
N THR A 33 18.47 12.61 0.62
CA THR A 33 19.60 12.59 -0.30
C THR A 33 20.83 12.05 0.42
N CYS A 34 20.83 10.76 0.73
CA CYS A 34 22.02 9.95 0.99
C CYS A 34 21.63 8.47 1.02
N GLY A 35 21.99 7.74 -0.04
CA GLY A 35 21.98 6.27 0.01
C GLY A 35 21.52 5.49 -1.23
N SER A 36 21.44 6.07 -2.43
CA SER A 36 21.41 5.28 -3.66
C SER A 36 22.84 5.03 -4.16
N PHE A 37 23.58 4.17 -3.47
CA PHE A 37 24.77 3.53 -4.02
C PHE A 37 24.56 2.02 -3.93
N LEU A 38 23.75 1.49 -4.86
CA LEU A 38 24.11 0.20 -5.45
C LEU A 38 25.42 0.48 -6.17
N ASP A 39 26.52 0.11 -5.53
CA ASP A 39 27.88 0.36 -5.97
C ASP A 39 28.02 -0.06 -7.44
N ALA A 40 28.31 0.89 -8.33
CA ALA A 40 28.46 0.65 -9.77
C ALA A 40 29.53 -0.43 -10.05
N SER A 41 30.42 -0.67 -9.09
CA SER A 41 31.38 -1.77 -9.04
C SER A 41 30.73 -3.16 -9.04
N ILE A 42 29.65 -3.37 -8.28
CA ILE A 42 28.98 -4.68 -8.14
C ILE A 42 28.19 -5.01 -9.42
N ILE A 43 27.48 -4.03 -9.98
CA ILE A 43 26.75 -4.19 -11.25
C ILE A 43 27.73 -4.43 -12.40
N SER A 44 28.87 -3.73 -12.41
CA SER A 44 29.95 -3.95 -13.37
C SER A 44 30.54 -5.37 -13.27
N THR A 45 30.75 -5.86 -12.03
CA THR A 45 31.33 -7.18 -11.78
C THR A 45 30.38 -8.31 -12.18
N ILE A 46 29.08 -8.18 -11.86
CA ILE A 46 28.04 -9.14 -12.27
C ILE A 46 27.87 -9.14 -13.80
N SER A 47 27.85 -7.97 -14.43
CA SER A 47 27.78 -7.84 -15.90
C SER A 47 29.00 -8.47 -16.59
N SER A 48 30.20 -8.31 -16.01
CA SER A 48 31.45 -8.89 -16.51
C SER A 48 31.47 -10.42 -16.40
N CYS A 49 31.05 -10.98 -15.26
CA CYS A 49 30.94 -12.44 -15.06
C CYS A 49 29.92 -13.05 -16.03
N MET A 50 28.74 -12.45 -16.19
CA MET A 50 27.72 -12.96 -17.11
C MET A 50 28.17 -12.88 -18.58
N LYS A 51 28.90 -11.82 -18.96
CA LYS A 51 29.52 -11.74 -20.30
C LYS A 51 30.54 -12.84 -20.52
N SER A 52 31.41 -13.12 -19.54
CA SER A 52 32.42 -14.17 -19.66
C SER A 52 31.81 -15.58 -19.81
N LEU A 53 30.78 -15.89 -19.02
CA LEU A 53 30.04 -17.15 -19.11
C LEU A 53 29.30 -17.32 -20.45
N MET A 54 28.68 -16.24 -20.96
CA MET A 54 28.03 -16.27 -22.27
C MET A 54 29.03 -16.45 -23.42
N LEU A 55 30.22 -15.87 -23.34
CA LEU A 55 31.27 -16.02 -24.35
C LEU A 55 31.87 -17.43 -24.35
N GLN A 56 32.08 -18.04 -23.18
CA GLN A 56 32.47 -19.45 -23.08
C GLN A 56 31.40 -20.37 -23.69
N TRP A 57 30.12 -20.10 -23.46
CA TRP A 57 29.02 -20.87 -24.05
C TRP A 57 28.90 -20.72 -25.57
N LEU A 58 29.09 -19.51 -26.10
CA LEU A 58 29.06 -19.23 -27.55
C LEU A 58 30.20 -19.93 -28.31
N SER A 59 31.40 -20.01 -27.72
CA SER A 59 32.56 -20.70 -28.32
C SER A 59 32.37 -22.22 -28.47
N VAL A 60 31.46 -22.81 -27.70
CA VAL A 60 31.17 -24.25 -27.75
C VAL A 60 30.07 -24.57 -28.77
N LEU A 61 29.17 -23.62 -29.06
CA LEU A 61 27.98 -23.83 -29.92
C LEU A 61 28.16 -23.35 -31.37
N ILE A 62 29.07 -22.40 -31.64
CA ILE A 62 29.28 -21.83 -32.98
C ILE A 62 30.55 -22.43 -33.59
N LYS A 63 30.41 -23.35 -34.56
CA LYS A 63 31.55 -23.92 -35.33
C LYS A 63 31.89 -23.14 -36.62
N ASP A 64 31.21 -22.02 -36.87
CA ASP A 64 31.33 -21.24 -38.10
C ASP A 64 31.83 -19.80 -37.82
N PRO A 65 33.10 -19.48 -38.13
CA PRO A 65 33.78 -18.27 -37.67
C PRO A 65 33.18 -16.96 -38.24
N ALA A 66 32.44 -17.00 -39.34
CA ALA A 66 31.80 -15.81 -39.91
C ALA A 66 30.55 -15.36 -39.12
N LYS A 67 29.88 -16.27 -38.42
CA LYS A 67 28.71 -15.96 -37.57
C LYS A 67 29.11 -15.49 -36.18
N GLU A 68 30.28 -15.93 -35.74
CA GLU A 68 30.89 -15.56 -34.47
C GLU A 68 31.12 -14.04 -34.41
N GLU A 69 31.72 -13.43 -35.43
CA GLU A 69 32.06 -12.00 -35.48
C GLU A 69 30.83 -11.06 -35.43
N SER A 70 29.70 -11.45 -36.05
CA SER A 70 28.44 -10.69 -35.97
C SER A 70 27.80 -10.75 -34.58
N CYS A 71 27.87 -11.89 -33.89
CA CYS A 71 27.38 -12.01 -32.52
C CYS A 71 28.23 -11.20 -31.54
N TYR A 72 29.56 -11.20 -31.71
CA TYR A 72 30.49 -10.37 -30.91
C TYR A 72 30.27 -8.87 -31.12
N ALA A 73 29.90 -8.43 -32.33
CA ALA A 73 29.60 -7.03 -32.62
C ALA A 73 28.28 -6.55 -31.98
N LEU A 74 27.26 -7.42 -31.90
CA LEU A 74 25.99 -7.14 -31.23
C LEU A 74 26.14 -7.07 -29.70
N LEU A 75 26.95 -7.94 -29.10
CA LEU A 75 27.22 -7.98 -27.65
C LEU A 75 27.97 -6.74 -27.11
N ARG A 76 28.65 -5.95 -27.97
CA ARG A 76 29.35 -4.73 -27.55
C ARG A 76 28.47 -3.47 -27.49
N ARG A 77 27.25 -3.47 -28.04
CA ARG A 77 26.47 -2.23 -28.25
C ARG A 77 25.20 -2.04 -27.42
N GLU A 78 24.72 -3.02 -26.64
CA GLU A 78 23.47 -2.88 -25.88
C GLU A 78 23.54 -3.42 -24.43
N GLU A 79 22.70 -2.86 -23.56
CA GLU A 79 22.56 -3.20 -22.14
C GLU A 79 22.02 -4.63 -21.93
N THR A 80 22.56 -5.31 -20.92
CA THR A 80 22.52 -6.77 -20.70
C THR A 80 21.11 -7.41 -20.66
N LEU A 81 20.07 -6.65 -20.32
CA LEU A 81 18.69 -7.13 -20.21
C LEU A 81 17.98 -7.23 -21.57
N THR A 82 18.25 -6.31 -22.49
CA THR A 82 17.62 -6.27 -23.82
C THR A 82 18.11 -7.42 -24.71
N ILE A 83 19.36 -7.85 -24.49
CA ILE A 83 19.98 -8.97 -25.20
C ILE A 83 19.32 -10.29 -24.79
N MET A 84 19.06 -10.51 -23.49
CA MET A 84 18.37 -11.73 -23.01
C MET A 84 16.94 -11.86 -23.55
N LEU A 85 16.18 -10.76 -23.57
CA LEU A 85 14.80 -10.75 -24.05
C LEU A 85 14.70 -10.99 -25.56
N LYS A 86 15.61 -10.41 -26.36
CA LYS A 86 15.67 -10.66 -27.80
C LYS A 86 16.19 -12.07 -28.12
N TRP A 87 17.10 -12.63 -27.31
CA TRP A 87 17.61 -13.99 -27.51
C TRP A 87 16.55 -15.06 -27.23
N GLN A 88 15.73 -14.91 -26.18
CA GLN A 88 14.61 -15.84 -25.94
C GLN A 88 13.60 -15.81 -27.08
N ALA A 89 13.27 -14.63 -27.61
CA ALA A 89 12.35 -14.49 -28.73
C ALA A 89 12.89 -15.12 -30.03
N VAL A 90 14.18 -14.89 -30.36
CA VAL A 90 14.79 -15.42 -31.59
C VAL A 90 15.08 -16.93 -31.50
N ALA A 91 15.41 -17.46 -30.32
CA ALA A 91 15.58 -18.88 -30.09
C ALA A 91 14.25 -19.66 -30.22
N LEU A 92 13.13 -19.04 -29.84
CA LEU A 92 11.79 -19.62 -29.99
C LEU A 92 11.26 -19.56 -31.43
N GLU A 93 11.58 -18.51 -32.19
CA GLU A 93 11.02 -18.34 -33.55
C GLU A 93 11.86 -18.95 -34.68
N ARG A 94 13.17 -19.18 -34.49
CA ARG A 94 14.05 -19.40 -35.65
C ARG A 94 14.86 -20.70 -35.68
N TRP A 95 14.79 -21.53 -34.64
CA TRP A 95 15.60 -22.76 -34.56
C TRP A 95 14.93 -23.89 -33.78
N LEU A 96 13.77 -24.41 -34.22
CA LEU A 96 13.37 -25.81 -33.97
C LEU A 96 12.08 -26.13 -34.75
N PRO A 97 12.08 -27.10 -35.68
CA PRO A 97 10.84 -27.60 -36.25
C PRO A 97 10.02 -28.31 -35.17
N VAL A 98 8.71 -28.13 -35.27
CA VAL A 98 7.67 -28.69 -34.41
C VAL A 98 7.63 -30.21 -34.60
N GLU A 99 8.39 -30.97 -33.82
CA GLU A 99 8.23 -32.45 -33.70
C GLU A 99 9.12 -32.99 -32.56
N ASP A 100 8.83 -32.63 -31.31
CA ASP A 100 8.90 -33.53 -30.13
C ASP A 100 8.73 -32.74 -28.82
N LEU A 101 7.47 -32.66 -28.35
CA LEU A 101 7.10 -32.00 -27.08
C LEU A 101 7.77 -32.63 -25.85
N VAL A 102 8.22 -33.89 -25.97
CA VAL A 102 8.80 -34.67 -24.86
C VAL A 102 10.20 -34.18 -24.50
N LEU A 103 11.02 -33.81 -25.48
CA LEU A 103 12.37 -33.29 -25.25
C LEU A 103 12.37 -31.86 -24.70
N GLN A 104 11.40 -31.03 -25.12
CA GLN A 104 11.18 -29.69 -24.55
C GLN A 104 10.82 -29.75 -23.06
N ASN A 105 9.88 -30.63 -22.67
CA ASN A 105 9.53 -30.79 -21.27
C ASN A 105 10.69 -31.39 -20.46
N HIS A 106 11.46 -32.33 -21.01
CA HIS A 106 12.58 -32.93 -20.28
C HIS A 106 13.74 -31.95 -20.03
N LEU A 107 14.07 -31.08 -21.00
CA LEU A 107 15.11 -30.05 -20.81
C LEU A 107 14.68 -28.98 -19.79
N ILE A 108 13.44 -28.50 -19.89
CA ILE A 108 12.90 -27.47 -18.99
C ILE A 108 12.80 -28.04 -17.56
N THR A 109 12.34 -29.28 -17.40
CA THR A 109 12.21 -29.94 -16.09
C THR A 109 13.59 -30.23 -15.48
N THR A 110 14.59 -30.60 -16.28
CA THR A 110 15.95 -30.90 -15.77
C THR A 110 16.69 -29.63 -15.34
N VAL A 111 16.53 -28.53 -16.09
CA VAL A 111 17.14 -27.23 -15.75
C VAL A 111 16.47 -26.60 -14.52
N THR A 112 15.14 -26.72 -14.38
CA THR A 112 14.43 -26.24 -13.18
C THR A 112 14.64 -27.12 -11.95
N ALA A 113 14.75 -28.45 -12.11
CA ALA A 113 15.02 -29.36 -11.00
C ALA A 113 16.45 -29.20 -10.45
N ASN A 114 17.45 -28.97 -11.29
CA ASN A 114 18.82 -28.72 -10.83
C ASN A 114 18.94 -27.37 -10.12
N PHE A 115 18.23 -26.33 -10.59
CA PHE A 115 18.18 -25.03 -9.91
C PHE A 115 17.46 -25.08 -8.55
N ALA A 116 16.44 -25.94 -8.42
CA ALA A 116 15.73 -26.17 -7.15
C ALA A 116 16.55 -27.00 -6.15
N LYS A 117 17.40 -27.92 -6.64
CA LYS A 117 18.23 -28.78 -5.81
C LYS A 117 19.41 -28.04 -5.18
N ASP A 118 19.97 -27.08 -5.91
CA ASP A 118 21.09 -26.24 -5.43
C ASP A 118 20.64 -25.16 -4.42
N CYS A 119 19.34 -24.82 -4.38
CA CYS A 119 18.76 -23.85 -3.43
C CYS A 119 18.21 -24.48 -2.13
N MET A 120 18.13 -25.80 -2.02
CA MET A 120 17.48 -26.51 -0.89
C MET A 120 18.46 -27.31 -0.01
N GLN A 121 19.70 -26.87 0.16
CA GLN A 121 20.55 -27.38 1.23
C GLN A 121 20.78 -26.31 2.30
N GLU A 122 20.43 -26.70 3.53
CA GLU A 122 20.63 -26.01 4.83
C GLU A 122 19.55 -25.03 5.32
N ILE A 123 18.44 -25.55 5.86
CA ILE A 123 17.80 -24.97 7.06
C ILE A 123 17.16 -26.10 7.91
N PRO A 124 17.55 -26.29 9.19
CA PRO A 124 16.91 -27.24 10.08
C PRO A 124 15.58 -26.72 10.66
N TYR A 125 14.60 -27.62 10.75
CA TYR A 125 13.28 -27.40 11.33
C TYR A 125 13.34 -27.08 12.84
N GLY A 126 12.66 -26.01 13.25
CA GLY A 126 12.43 -25.66 14.66
C GLY A 126 10.99 -25.17 14.89
N ASP A 127 10.25 -25.97 15.65
CA ASP A 127 8.93 -25.79 16.30
C ASP A 127 8.05 -24.57 15.96
N VAL A 128 6.95 -24.87 15.28
CA VAL A 128 5.74 -24.03 15.15
C VAL A 128 5.00 -24.01 16.49
N ARG A 129 5.06 -22.90 17.23
CA ARG A 129 4.19 -22.66 18.39
C ARG A 129 2.82 -22.16 17.92
N ASN A 130 1.81 -23.01 18.12
CA ASN A 130 0.38 -22.72 17.93
C ASN A 130 -0.06 -21.48 18.74
N CYS A 131 -0.65 -20.50 18.05
CA CYS A 131 -1.32 -19.35 18.66
C CYS A 131 -2.82 -19.68 18.87
N PRO A 132 -3.39 -19.56 20.09
CA PRO A 132 -4.77 -19.98 20.33
C PRO A 132 -5.79 -19.03 19.68
N LYS A 133 -6.77 -19.61 18.98
CA LYS A 133 -7.96 -18.92 18.44
C LYS A 133 -8.72 -18.24 19.58
N LYS A 134 -8.94 -16.92 19.49
CA LYS A 134 -9.90 -16.21 20.36
C LYS A 134 -11.32 -16.70 20.04
N SER A 135 -12.01 -17.17 21.07
CA SER A 135 -13.42 -17.56 21.02
C SER A 135 -14.32 -16.37 20.69
N VAL A 136 -15.35 -16.65 19.92
CA VAL A 136 -16.48 -15.77 19.60
C VAL A 136 -17.47 -15.86 20.75
N GLU A 137 -17.81 -14.74 21.38
CA GLU A 137 -19.05 -14.61 22.16
C GLU A 137 -19.39 -13.13 22.47
N GLY A 138 -20.67 -12.78 22.28
CA GLY A 138 -21.33 -11.64 22.94
C GLY A 138 -21.66 -10.43 22.06
N GLU A 139 -22.95 -10.20 21.81
CA GLU A 139 -23.52 -8.98 21.20
C GLU A 139 -23.04 -7.69 21.90
N PRO A 140 -22.83 -6.57 21.17
CA PRO A 140 -22.39 -5.33 21.77
C PRO A 140 -23.52 -4.68 22.57
N GLN A 141 -23.37 -4.68 23.90
CA GLN A 141 -24.24 -3.93 24.79
C GLN A 141 -24.23 -2.42 24.48
N VAL A 142 -25.43 -1.86 24.53
CA VAL A 142 -25.81 -0.47 24.32
C VAL A 142 -24.79 0.52 24.91
N GLY A 143 -24.35 1.46 24.06
CA GLY A 143 -23.29 2.41 24.34
C GLY A 143 -23.50 3.25 25.60
N ARG A 144 -22.45 3.30 26.44
CA ARG A 144 -22.35 4.26 27.54
C ARG A 144 -22.38 5.68 26.96
N LYS A 145 -23.37 6.49 27.35
CA LYS A 145 -23.39 7.94 27.08
C LYS A 145 -22.20 8.57 27.79
N TRP A 146 -21.31 9.18 27.01
CA TRP A 146 -20.10 9.83 27.50
C TRP A 146 -20.46 11.17 28.14
N ILE A 147 -20.13 11.33 29.42
CA ILE A 147 -20.21 12.63 30.11
C ILE A 147 -19.05 13.47 29.58
N GLN A 148 -19.37 14.47 28.77
CA GLN A 148 -18.41 15.40 28.20
C GLN A 148 -17.99 16.39 29.31
N LEU A 149 -16.82 16.17 29.91
CA LEU A 149 -16.25 17.13 30.86
C LEU A 149 -15.89 18.40 30.06
N HIS A 150 -16.71 19.46 30.19
CA HIS A 150 -16.47 20.74 29.54
C HIS A 150 -15.27 21.44 30.19
N ILE A 151 -14.08 21.09 29.72
CA ILE A 151 -12.85 21.84 30.01
C ILE A 151 -12.86 23.07 29.07
N PRO A 152 -12.62 24.29 29.58
CA PRO A 152 -12.57 25.48 28.76
C PRO A 152 -11.44 25.37 27.73
N ARG A 153 -11.71 25.83 26.50
CA ARG A 153 -10.73 25.87 25.41
C ARG A 153 -9.62 26.86 25.76
N PRO A 154 -8.33 26.48 25.67
CA PRO A 154 -7.24 27.44 25.77
C PRO A 154 -7.33 28.47 24.64
N ASP A 155 -7.12 29.76 24.94
CA ASP A 155 -7.25 30.85 23.96
C ASP A 155 -6.32 30.69 22.75
N SER A 156 -5.17 30.03 22.94
CA SER A 156 -4.16 29.75 21.92
C SER A 156 -4.52 28.63 20.94
N VAL A 157 -5.60 27.86 21.18
CA VAL A 157 -5.91 26.64 20.41
C VAL A 157 -7.13 26.87 19.53
N LYS A 158 -7.03 26.57 18.23
CA LYS A 158 -8.16 26.67 17.30
C LYS A 158 -9.33 25.77 17.71
N GLU A 159 -10.56 26.27 17.56
CA GLU A 159 -11.81 25.56 17.88
C GLU A 159 -11.89 24.16 17.24
N ALA A 160 -11.48 24.04 15.98
CA ALA A 160 -11.49 22.77 15.26
C ALA A 160 -10.59 21.69 15.89
N VAL A 161 -9.43 22.07 16.43
CA VAL A 161 -8.52 21.15 17.13
C VAL A 161 -9.10 20.77 18.47
N TRP A 162 -9.65 21.74 19.21
CA TRP A 162 -10.25 21.51 20.52
C TRP A 162 -11.43 20.54 20.44
N LYS A 163 -12.30 20.70 19.43
CA LYS A 163 -13.40 19.76 19.17
C LYS A 163 -12.91 18.32 19.02
N ILE A 164 -11.84 18.11 18.23
CA ILE A 164 -11.24 16.78 18.02
C ILE A 164 -10.71 16.18 19.32
N VAL A 165 -10.10 16.99 20.18
CA VAL A 165 -9.54 16.57 21.47
C VAL A 165 -10.64 16.23 22.48
N CYS A 166 -11.75 16.96 22.46
CA CYS A 166 -12.94 16.68 23.26
C CYS A 166 -13.62 15.36 22.85
N GLU A 167 -13.59 15.01 21.57
CA GLU A 167 -14.12 13.76 21.01
C GLU A 167 -13.19 12.54 21.21
N MET A 168 -12.02 12.70 21.84
CA MET A 168 -11.14 11.58 22.16
C MET A 168 -11.67 10.75 23.33
N ASN A 169 -11.27 9.47 23.38
CA ASN A 169 -11.45 8.64 24.57
C ASN A 169 -10.79 9.31 25.78
N GLN A 170 -11.55 9.42 26.87
CA GLN A 170 -11.12 10.06 28.11
C GLN A 170 -10.22 9.10 28.89
N ASP A 171 -8.91 9.21 28.66
CA ASP A 171 -7.85 8.45 29.31
C ASP A 171 -6.62 9.32 29.61
N ASP A 172 -5.62 8.76 30.29
CA ASP A 172 -4.39 9.46 30.66
C ASP A 172 -3.69 10.09 29.44
N VAL A 173 -3.76 9.42 28.29
CA VAL A 173 -3.23 9.93 27.02
C VAL A 173 -3.95 11.21 26.60
N SER A 174 -5.29 11.23 26.65
CA SER A 174 -6.07 12.43 26.32
C SER A 174 -5.84 13.58 27.30
N SER A 175 -5.55 13.28 28.58
CA SER A 175 -5.16 14.28 29.58
C SER A 175 -3.85 14.96 29.18
N VAL A 176 -2.85 14.18 28.76
CA VAL A 176 -1.57 14.73 28.29
C VAL A 176 -1.73 15.51 26.99
N VAL A 177 -2.57 15.05 26.05
CA VAL A 177 -2.86 15.81 24.82
C VAL A 177 -3.42 17.20 25.15
N ARG A 178 -4.28 17.32 26.17
CA ARG A 178 -4.88 18.61 26.57
C ARG A 178 -3.91 19.55 27.27
N SER A 179 -2.93 19.01 28.00
CA SER A 179 -1.98 19.82 28.77
C SER A 179 -0.81 20.33 27.94
N GLU A 180 -0.43 19.63 26.88
CA GLU A 180 0.76 19.94 26.09
C GLU A 180 0.44 20.74 24.82
N THR A 181 0.86 22.00 24.79
CA THR A 181 0.61 22.92 23.66
C THR A 181 1.20 22.40 22.36
N GLU A 182 2.42 21.86 22.37
CA GLU A 182 3.12 21.38 21.18
C GLU A 182 2.38 20.19 20.55
N ILE A 183 1.76 19.32 21.36
CA ILE A 183 0.96 18.19 20.87
C ILE A 183 -0.29 18.71 20.16
N LEU A 184 -0.95 19.72 20.72
CA LEU A 184 -2.11 20.37 20.08
C LEU A 184 -1.71 21.02 18.74
N CYS A 185 -0.53 21.64 18.67
CA CYS A 185 0.03 22.20 17.43
C CYS A 185 0.30 21.12 16.35
N ILE A 186 0.64 19.87 16.72
CA ILE A 186 0.71 18.76 15.75
C ILE A 186 -0.67 18.55 15.11
N GLY A 187 -1.71 18.47 15.94
CA GLY A 187 -3.10 18.34 15.47
C GLY A 187 -3.48 19.46 14.52
N GLU A 188 -3.13 20.69 14.88
CA GLU A 188 -3.37 21.87 14.03
C GLU A 188 -2.63 21.78 12.70
N SER A 189 -1.34 21.42 12.72
CA SER A 189 -0.55 21.26 11.50
C SER A 189 -1.15 20.21 10.56
N VAL A 190 -1.72 19.13 11.08
CA VAL A 190 -2.41 18.10 10.27
C VAL A 190 -3.69 18.66 9.65
N LEU A 191 -4.44 19.47 10.38
CA LEU A 191 -5.66 20.10 9.85
C LEU A 191 -5.36 21.13 8.76
N ASN A 192 -4.27 21.90 8.91
CA ASN A 192 -3.86 22.92 7.95
C ASN A 192 -3.28 22.31 6.66
N SER A 193 -2.52 21.22 6.77
CA SER A 193 -1.83 20.59 5.62
C SER A 193 -2.73 19.68 4.77
N ARG A 194 -3.85 19.21 5.31
CA ARG A 194 -4.72 18.21 4.64
C ARG A 194 -6.11 18.76 4.33
N LYS A 195 -6.60 18.44 3.13
CA LYS A 195 -7.99 18.73 2.73
C LYS A 195 -8.98 18.09 3.72
N PRO A 196 -10.15 18.68 3.98
CA PRO A 196 -11.18 18.07 4.80
C PRO A 196 -11.72 16.81 4.12
N TYR A 197 -11.13 15.65 4.45
CA TYR A 197 -11.62 14.32 4.06
C TYR A 197 -11.97 13.52 5.31
N GLU A 198 -12.80 12.48 5.16
CA GLU A 198 -13.43 11.73 6.26
C GLU A 198 -12.46 11.29 7.38
N LYS A 199 -11.20 10.94 7.06
CA LYS A 199 -10.22 10.44 8.05
C LYS A 199 -9.15 11.46 8.47
N ARG A 200 -9.26 12.73 8.05
CA ARG A 200 -8.28 13.76 8.46
C ARG A 200 -8.26 13.92 9.98
N ASN A 201 -9.44 13.97 10.60
CA ASN A 201 -9.57 14.14 12.04
C ASN A 201 -9.06 12.89 12.79
N ASP A 202 -9.34 11.68 12.27
CA ASP A 202 -8.81 10.43 12.82
C ASP A 202 -7.28 10.41 12.80
N TYR A 203 -6.68 10.84 11.69
CA TYR A 203 -5.23 10.95 11.57
C TYR A 203 -4.64 11.95 12.57
N ALA A 204 -5.28 13.13 12.71
CA ALA A 204 -4.87 14.12 13.72
C ALA A 204 -4.96 13.53 15.14
N ARG A 205 -6.04 12.81 15.48
CA ARG A 205 -6.19 12.13 16.76
C ARG A 205 -5.08 11.12 17.00
N GLN A 206 -4.78 10.31 16.00
CA GLN A 206 -3.74 9.30 16.08
C GLN A 206 -2.38 9.94 16.36
N LYS A 207 -1.97 10.97 15.59
CA LYS A 207 -0.67 11.63 15.77
C LYS A 207 -0.53 12.30 17.15
N MET A 208 -1.56 12.99 17.61
CA MET A 208 -1.56 13.59 18.95
C MET A 208 -1.42 12.52 20.05
N ARG A 209 -2.16 11.41 19.91
CA ARG A 209 -2.10 10.31 20.90
C ARG A 209 -0.80 9.52 20.84
N GLU A 210 -0.20 9.32 19.68
CA GLU A 210 1.13 8.70 19.53
C GLU A 210 2.18 9.55 20.27
N MET A 211 2.19 10.88 20.09
CA MET A 211 3.11 11.77 20.78
C MET A 211 2.87 11.80 22.30
N ALA A 212 1.61 11.84 22.75
CA ALA A 212 1.29 11.81 24.17
C ALA A 212 1.74 10.48 24.84
N ARG A 213 1.62 9.34 24.15
CA ARG A 213 2.15 8.06 24.65
C ARG A 213 3.67 8.09 24.78
N LEU A 214 4.36 8.73 23.84
CA LEU A 214 5.80 8.92 23.93
C LEU A 214 6.17 9.74 25.17
N LEU A 215 5.50 10.87 25.39
CA LEU A 215 5.78 11.72 26.55
C LEU A 215 5.47 11.02 27.88
N ILE A 216 4.37 10.28 27.98
CA ILE A 216 4.05 9.48 29.16
C ILE A 216 5.16 8.47 29.45
N THR A 217 5.64 7.78 28.43
CA THR A 217 6.72 6.79 28.59
C THR A 217 8.02 7.47 28.97
N ALA A 218 8.37 8.58 28.30
CA ALA A 218 9.56 9.38 28.62
C ALA A 218 9.55 9.83 30.08
N ARG A 219 8.44 10.37 30.58
CA ARG A 219 8.26 10.76 32.00
C ARG A 219 8.48 9.60 32.98
N ALA A 220 8.17 8.37 32.57
CA ALA A 220 8.29 7.21 33.43
C ALA A 220 9.72 6.66 33.52
N ILE A 221 10.50 6.75 32.44
CA ILE A 221 11.82 6.09 32.34
C ILE A 221 13.01 7.03 32.21
N THR A 222 12.77 8.35 32.10
CA THR A 222 13.81 9.38 31.94
C THR A 222 13.47 10.64 32.73
N PRO A 223 14.39 11.60 32.90
CA PRO A 223 14.11 12.86 33.60
C PRO A 223 13.19 13.85 32.84
N LEU A 224 12.73 13.51 31.64
CA LEU A 224 11.98 14.41 30.74
C LEU A 224 10.56 14.67 31.29
N LYS A 225 10.12 15.94 31.26
CA LYS A 225 8.83 16.34 31.84
C LYS A 225 7.87 16.92 30.83
N SER A 226 8.34 17.62 29.81
CA SER A 226 7.51 18.35 28.85
C SER A 226 7.76 17.89 27.41
N THR A 227 6.87 18.28 26.50
CA THR A 227 7.08 18.05 25.07
C THR A 227 8.29 18.85 24.54
N GLU A 228 8.59 20.03 25.08
CA GLU A 228 9.80 20.77 24.74
C GLU A 228 11.07 19.98 25.09
N ASP A 229 11.09 19.27 26.23
CA ASP A 229 12.25 18.46 26.65
C ASP A 229 12.60 17.36 25.63
N LEU A 230 11.60 16.84 24.90
CA LEU A 230 11.79 15.80 23.87
C LEU A 230 12.58 16.29 22.66
N VAL A 231 12.75 17.60 22.49
CA VAL A 231 13.45 18.21 21.35
C VAL A 231 14.62 19.07 21.79
N MET A 232 15.20 18.76 22.96
CA MET A 232 16.45 19.36 23.43
C MET A 232 17.66 18.48 23.07
N PRO A 233 18.77 19.03 22.56
CA PRO A 233 19.95 18.24 22.15
C PRO A 233 20.53 17.38 23.27
N CYS A 234 20.59 17.90 24.49
CA CYS A 234 21.10 17.18 25.67
C CYS A 234 20.24 15.97 26.05
N ASN A 235 18.97 15.97 25.66
CA ASN A 235 18.01 14.91 25.95
C ASN A 235 17.93 13.86 24.85
N PHE A 236 18.67 14.01 23.75
CA PHE A 236 18.60 13.10 22.60
C PHE A 236 18.74 11.61 22.99
N PRO A 237 19.69 11.18 23.86
CA PRO A 237 19.78 9.79 24.28
C PRO A 237 18.52 9.29 25.04
N HIS A 238 17.95 10.13 25.90
CA HIS A 238 16.72 9.82 26.63
C HIS A 238 15.52 9.67 25.68
N VAL A 239 15.45 10.48 24.63
CA VAL A 239 14.40 10.41 23.61
C VAL A 239 14.50 9.10 22.83
N ILE A 240 15.70 8.68 22.43
CA ILE A 240 15.94 7.38 21.78
C ILE A 240 15.49 6.24 22.69
N GLN A 241 15.83 6.28 23.97
CA GLN A 241 15.42 5.29 24.96
C GLN A 241 13.88 5.23 25.10
N ALA A 242 13.22 6.38 25.16
CA ALA A 242 11.76 6.46 25.23
C ALA A 242 11.08 5.89 23.99
N VAL A 243 11.55 6.23 22.77
CA VAL A 243 11.00 5.68 21.53
C VAL A 243 11.19 4.17 21.45
N ARG A 244 12.38 3.66 21.82
CA ARG A 244 12.66 2.22 21.89
C ARG A 244 11.71 1.50 22.84
N SER A 245 11.46 2.06 24.02
CA SER A 245 10.51 1.50 24.98
C SER A 245 9.08 1.44 24.42
N VAL A 246 8.58 2.55 23.85
CA VAL A 246 7.22 2.63 23.29
C VAL A 246 6.99 1.64 22.14
N ALA A 247 7.98 1.49 21.26
CA ALA A 247 7.90 0.59 20.12
C ALA A 247 8.25 -0.87 20.46
N GLY A 248 8.63 -1.15 21.72
CA GLY A 248 9.01 -2.47 22.19
C GLY A 248 10.26 -3.00 21.52
N TYR A 249 11.34 -2.22 21.52
CA TYR A 249 12.65 -2.61 21.04
C TYR A 249 13.25 -3.73 21.89
N ASP A 250 13.79 -4.75 21.23
CA ASP A 250 14.55 -5.83 21.83
C ASP A 250 16.03 -5.68 21.48
N VAL A 251 16.88 -5.66 22.50
CA VAL A 251 18.32 -5.41 22.34
C VAL A 251 19.02 -6.62 21.72
N GLU A 252 18.62 -7.83 22.10
CA GLU A 252 19.25 -9.08 21.66
C GLU A 252 19.03 -9.34 20.16
N SER A 253 17.78 -9.18 19.71
CA SER A 253 17.44 -9.38 18.29
C SER A 253 17.60 -8.12 17.43
N ASN A 254 17.95 -6.97 18.02
CA ASN A 254 17.98 -5.66 17.37
C ASN A 254 16.70 -5.39 16.55
N SER A 255 15.54 -5.74 17.11
CA SER A 255 14.25 -5.70 16.43
C SER A 255 13.18 -4.98 17.26
N TYR A 256 12.06 -4.62 16.62
CA TYR A 256 10.94 -3.95 17.30
C TYR A 256 9.67 -4.80 17.27
N LYS A 257 8.90 -4.77 18.37
CA LYS A 257 7.54 -5.32 18.37
C LYS A 257 6.59 -4.52 17.46
N ILE A 258 6.73 -3.20 17.43
CA ILE A 258 5.91 -2.29 16.61
C ILE A 258 6.84 -1.34 15.82
N PRO A 259 7.57 -1.84 14.81
CA PRO A 259 8.55 -1.04 14.06
C PRO A 259 7.91 0.17 13.38
N SER A 260 6.69 0.03 12.88
CA SER A 260 5.93 1.11 12.27
C SER A 260 5.68 2.30 13.21
N LEU A 261 5.56 2.06 14.52
CA LEU A 261 5.36 3.13 15.50
C LEU A 261 6.66 3.89 15.74
N ALA A 262 7.81 3.21 15.79
CA ALA A 262 9.12 3.83 15.93
C ALA A 262 9.38 4.85 14.80
N LEU A 263 9.07 4.47 13.55
CA LEU A 263 9.19 5.35 12.38
C LEU A 263 8.25 6.56 12.49
N LYS A 264 6.97 6.32 12.81
CA LYS A 264 5.97 7.39 12.97
C LYS A 264 6.38 8.42 14.03
N LEU A 265 6.89 7.96 15.17
CA LEU A 265 7.35 8.81 16.25
C LEU A 265 8.55 9.66 15.84
N GLY A 266 9.49 9.12 15.04
CA GLY A 266 10.58 9.89 14.46
C GLY A 266 10.09 11.06 13.62
N HIS A 267 9.20 10.81 12.66
CA HIS A 267 8.61 11.89 11.85
C HIS A 267 7.87 12.93 12.71
N SER A 268 7.12 12.48 13.72
CA SER A 268 6.42 13.38 14.62
C SER A 268 7.37 14.20 15.49
N LEU A 269 8.51 13.65 15.95
CA LEU A 269 9.53 14.38 16.70
C LEU A 269 10.22 15.45 15.85
N ALA A 270 10.55 15.14 14.59
CA ALA A 270 11.08 16.13 13.66
C ALA A 270 10.09 17.30 13.46
N LYS A 271 8.79 16.99 13.36
CA LYS A 271 7.74 18.01 13.29
C LYS A 271 7.64 18.84 14.57
N VAL A 272 7.69 18.20 15.74
CA VAL A 272 7.67 18.90 17.04
C VAL A 272 8.87 19.81 17.18
N ALA A 273 10.07 19.41 16.73
CA ALA A 273 11.25 20.26 16.77
C ALA A 273 11.04 21.56 15.98
N GLY A 274 10.44 21.47 14.79
CA GLY A 274 10.06 22.65 14.00
C GLY A 274 9.00 23.51 14.70
N ILE A 275 7.97 22.89 15.30
CA ILE A 275 6.92 23.61 16.05
C ILE A 275 7.53 24.37 17.25
N VAL A 276 8.35 23.70 18.07
CA VAL A 276 9.01 24.30 19.24
C VAL A 276 9.94 25.43 18.80
N GLN A 277 10.70 25.24 17.72
CA GLN A 277 11.54 26.30 17.16
C GLN A 277 10.71 27.54 16.75
N CYS A 278 9.63 27.35 15.99
CA CYS A 278 8.76 28.46 15.58
C CYS A 278 8.12 29.16 16.78
N ASN A 279 7.58 28.40 17.74
CA ASN A 279 6.96 28.94 18.94
C ASN A 279 7.97 29.71 19.80
N ALA A 280 9.20 29.21 19.92
CA ALA A 280 10.27 29.89 20.63
C ALA A 280 10.70 31.20 19.94
N ILE A 281 10.76 31.24 18.60
CA ILE A 281 11.03 32.48 17.84
C ILE A 281 9.92 33.51 18.09
N ILE A 282 8.65 33.10 17.97
CA ILE A 282 7.49 33.97 18.19
C ILE A 282 7.48 34.51 19.64
N ALA A 283 7.81 33.68 20.62
CA ALA A 283 7.88 34.04 22.03
C ALA A 283 9.20 34.74 22.44
N ASN A 284 10.08 35.07 21.49
CA ASN A 284 11.39 35.69 21.73
C ASN A 284 12.29 34.90 22.72
N ARG A 285 12.33 33.57 22.59
CA ARG A 285 13.18 32.63 23.34
C ARG A 285 14.29 32.05 22.44
N PRO A 286 15.33 32.83 22.08
CA PRO A 286 16.33 32.41 21.09
C PRO A 286 17.13 31.15 21.49
N ALA A 287 17.41 30.97 22.78
CA ALA A 287 18.14 29.79 23.27
C ALA A 287 17.39 28.47 23.02
N VAL A 288 16.07 28.48 23.21
CA VAL A 288 15.19 27.32 22.97
C VAL A 288 15.06 27.07 21.47
N ALA A 289 14.90 28.12 20.68
CA ALA A 289 14.83 28.02 19.22
C ALA A 289 16.11 27.39 18.63
N GLU A 290 17.29 27.84 19.09
CA GLU A 290 18.57 27.27 18.65
C GLU A 290 18.74 25.83 19.12
N SER A 291 18.33 25.51 20.35
CA SER A 291 18.36 24.13 20.85
C SER A 291 17.49 23.18 20.01
N ALA A 292 16.26 23.57 19.69
CA ALA A 292 15.36 22.77 18.85
C ALA A 292 15.92 22.57 17.43
N LYS A 293 16.58 23.59 16.87
CA LYS A 293 17.29 23.51 15.58
C LYS A 293 18.48 22.53 15.63
N GLN A 294 19.26 22.58 16.70
CA GLN A 294 20.37 21.64 16.92
C GLN A 294 19.86 20.21 17.09
N PHE A 295 18.74 20.01 17.80
CA PHE A 295 18.09 18.71 17.90
C PHE A 295 17.63 18.21 16.53
N ALA A 296 17.01 19.06 15.70
CA ALA A 296 16.62 18.68 14.34
C ALA A 296 17.83 18.24 13.49
N THR A 297 18.98 18.89 13.66
CA THR A 297 20.24 18.50 13.01
C THR A 297 20.74 17.14 13.52
N LEU A 298 20.70 16.89 14.83
CA LEU A 298 21.04 15.59 15.41
C LEU A 298 20.11 14.49 14.92
N HIS A 299 18.81 14.76 14.88
CA HIS A 299 17.80 13.86 14.36
C HIS A 299 18.11 13.48 12.91
N GLN A 300 18.33 14.45 12.03
CA GLN A 300 18.64 14.17 10.62
C GLN A 300 19.89 13.29 10.45
N LYS A 301 20.91 13.49 11.28
CA LYS A 301 22.18 12.74 11.16
C LYS A 301 22.17 11.38 11.84
N LYS A 302 21.47 11.24 12.97
CA LYS A 302 21.58 10.08 13.88
C LYS A 302 20.33 9.24 14.04
N TRP A 303 19.17 9.71 13.56
CA TRP A 303 17.93 8.97 13.77
C TRP A 303 17.93 7.63 13.03
N THR A 304 18.50 7.61 11.82
CA THR A 304 18.57 6.39 11.00
C THR A 304 19.41 5.30 11.67
N GLU A 305 20.61 5.63 12.16
CA GLU A 305 21.47 4.68 12.89
C GLU A 305 20.84 4.20 14.21
N SER A 306 20.08 5.07 14.89
CA SER A 306 19.59 4.79 16.24
C SER A 306 18.26 4.04 16.26
N ILE A 307 17.38 4.31 15.28
CA ILE A 307 16.00 3.85 15.24
C ILE A 307 15.62 3.26 13.88
N SER A 308 15.70 4.05 12.80
CA SER A 308 15.03 3.69 11.54
C SER A 308 15.61 2.44 10.88
N ALA A 309 16.93 2.24 10.92
CA ALA A 309 17.57 1.09 10.28
C ALA A 309 17.05 -0.24 10.85
N ALA A 310 17.02 -0.38 12.19
CA ALA A 310 16.51 -1.58 12.85
C ALA A 310 14.98 -1.74 12.66
N ALA A 311 14.21 -0.65 12.67
CA ALA A 311 12.77 -0.69 12.43
C ALA A 311 12.43 -1.13 11.00
N LEU A 312 13.14 -0.59 10.00
CA LEU A 312 12.98 -0.97 8.59
C LEU A 312 13.45 -2.41 8.35
N GLY A 313 14.57 -2.83 8.94
CA GLY A 313 15.04 -4.21 8.89
C GLY A 313 14.01 -5.19 9.46
N THR A 314 13.40 -4.86 10.60
CA THR A 314 12.32 -5.66 11.19
C THR A 314 11.13 -5.80 10.24
N LEU A 315 10.71 -4.69 9.60
CA LEU A 315 9.61 -4.71 8.62
C LEU A 315 9.95 -5.55 7.39
N GLN A 316 11.17 -5.41 6.87
CA GLN A 316 11.62 -6.15 5.70
C GLN A 316 11.72 -7.65 5.98
N GLN A 317 12.24 -8.03 7.15
CA GLN A 317 12.30 -9.43 7.58
C GLN A 317 10.90 -10.01 7.77
N ALA A 318 9.97 -9.25 8.36
CA ALA A 318 8.57 -9.67 8.48
C ALA A 318 7.90 -9.82 7.11
N LYS A 319 8.22 -8.96 6.13
CA LYS A 319 7.75 -9.07 4.74
C LYS A 319 8.34 -10.33 4.08
N TRP A 320 9.64 -10.57 4.26
CA TRP A 320 10.35 -11.72 3.70
C TRP A 320 9.80 -13.06 4.23
N ASN A 321 9.55 -13.13 5.53
CA ASN A 321 9.05 -14.34 6.19
C ASN A 321 7.56 -14.61 5.91
N LYS A 322 6.84 -13.67 5.29
CA LYS A 322 5.43 -13.85 4.95
C LYS A 322 5.33 -14.74 3.70
N PRO A 323 4.70 -15.93 3.79
CA PRO A 323 4.55 -16.80 2.63
C PRO A 323 3.80 -16.08 1.52
N GLN A 324 4.33 -16.13 0.29
CA GLN A 324 3.61 -15.64 -0.88
C GLN A 324 2.55 -16.68 -1.24
N VAL A 325 1.35 -16.48 -0.73
CA VAL A 325 0.19 -17.30 -1.07
C VAL A 325 -0.40 -16.74 -2.36
N LEU A 326 -0.27 -17.48 -3.46
CA LEU A 326 -0.96 -17.15 -4.71
C LEU A 326 -2.34 -17.83 -4.72
N PRO A 327 -3.39 -17.14 -5.18
CA PRO A 327 -4.70 -17.76 -5.34
C PRO A 327 -4.61 -18.79 -6.47
N PHE A 328 -5.23 -19.95 -6.27
CA PHE A 328 -5.34 -20.94 -7.33
C PHE A 328 -6.19 -20.40 -8.49
N THR A 329 -5.84 -20.74 -9.72
CA THR A 329 -6.62 -20.37 -10.92
C THR A 329 -8.08 -20.81 -10.81
N GLU A 330 -8.31 -21.95 -10.15
CA GLU A 330 -9.64 -22.49 -9.89
C GLU A 330 -10.43 -21.61 -8.93
N ASP A 331 -9.80 -21.09 -7.87
CA ASP A 331 -10.44 -20.22 -6.88
C ASP A 331 -10.82 -18.88 -7.51
N VAL A 332 -9.93 -18.30 -8.34
CA VAL A 332 -10.22 -17.07 -9.10
C VAL A 332 -11.40 -17.30 -10.05
N SER A 333 -11.42 -18.42 -10.77
CA SER A 333 -12.52 -18.78 -11.68
C SER A 333 -13.84 -18.99 -10.92
N ALA A 334 -13.79 -19.68 -9.78
CA ALA A 334 -14.96 -19.91 -8.92
C ALA A 334 -15.54 -18.58 -8.43
N LEU A 335 -14.68 -17.66 -7.98
CA LEU A 335 -15.10 -16.34 -7.54
C LEU A 335 -15.74 -15.52 -8.68
N HIS A 336 -15.13 -15.50 -9.87
CA HIS A 336 -15.72 -14.80 -11.03
C HIS A 336 -17.12 -15.32 -11.38
N LYS A 337 -17.29 -16.66 -11.44
CA LYS A 337 -18.58 -17.30 -11.73
C LYS A 337 -19.61 -16.98 -10.66
N PHE A 338 -19.22 -17.14 -9.39
CA PHE A 338 -20.08 -16.85 -8.25
C PHE A 338 -20.56 -15.39 -8.26
N LEU A 339 -19.65 -14.43 -8.45
CA LEU A 339 -20.00 -13.02 -8.52
C LEU A 339 -20.91 -12.69 -9.71
N ALA A 340 -20.72 -13.34 -10.86
CA ALA A 340 -21.61 -13.16 -12.01
C ALA A 340 -23.05 -13.61 -11.71
N THR A 341 -23.21 -14.79 -11.08
CA THR A 341 -24.53 -15.30 -10.66
C THR A 341 -25.16 -14.41 -9.59
N GLU A 342 -24.40 -14.02 -8.56
CA GLU A 342 -24.91 -13.15 -7.50
C GLU A 342 -25.25 -11.75 -8.00
N ARG A 343 -24.51 -11.20 -8.98
CA ARG A 343 -24.84 -9.92 -9.60
C ARG A 343 -26.20 -9.99 -10.28
N ALA A 344 -26.41 -10.99 -11.14
CA ALA A 344 -27.67 -11.15 -11.85
C ALA A 344 -28.87 -11.26 -10.90
N LYS A 345 -28.69 -12.04 -9.81
CA LYS A 345 -29.68 -12.13 -8.74
C LYS A 345 -29.93 -10.79 -8.04
N CYS A 346 -28.87 -10.09 -7.62
CA CYS A 346 -28.99 -8.81 -6.92
C CYS A 346 -29.58 -7.71 -7.82
N MET A 347 -29.33 -7.75 -9.13
CA MET A 347 -29.95 -6.83 -10.08
C MET A 347 -31.46 -7.05 -10.12
N LYS A 348 -31.89 -8.31 -10.30
CA LYS A 348 -33.31 -8.66 -10.29
C LYS A 348 -34.00 -8.28 -8.97
N ASP A 349 -33.37 -8.59 -7.83
CA ASP A 349 -33.91 -8.24 -6.51
C ASP A 349 -34.09 -6.72 -6.34
N LEU A 350 -33.19 -5.91 -6.90
CA LEU A 350 -33.26 -4.44 -6.83
C LEU A 350 -34.30 -3.86 -7.79
N GLU A 351 -34.48 -4.46 -8.96
CA GLU A 351 -35.52 -4.07 -9.92
C GLU A 351 -36.93 -4.40 -9.41
N GLU A 352 -37.11 -5.55 -8.76
CA GLU A 352 -38.40 -5.99 -8.22
C GLU A 352 -38.76 -5.28 -6.91
N GLU A 353 -37.79 -5.13 -6.00
CA GLU A 353 -38.00 -4.50 -4.68
C GLU A 353 -36.88 -3.50 -4.34
N PRO A 354 -37.01 -2.24 -4.79
CA PRO A 354 -36.06 -1.18 -4.45
C PRO A 354 -36.05 -0.88 -2.95
N ASN A 355 -34.99 -1.30 -2.26
CA ASN A 355 -34.78 -1.02 -0.85
C ASN A 355 -33.29 -0.96 -0.49
N SER A 356 -32.97 -0.50 0.72
CA SER A 356 -31.59 -0.34 1.17
C SER A 356 -30.79 -1.65 1.17
N LYS A 357 -31.45 -2.80 1.36
CA LYS A 357 -30.78 -4.11 1.39
C LYS A 357 -30.45 -4.59 -0.03
N SER A 358 -31.41 -4.54 -0.96
CA SER A 358 -31.20 -4.92 -2.36
C SER A 358 -30.12 -4.04 -3.01
N PHE A 359 -30.17 -2.73 -2.78
CA PHE A 359 -29.11 -1.79 -3.20
C PHE A 359 -27.76 -2.17 -2.62
N GLY A 360 -27.70 -2.36 -1.30
CA GLY A 360 -26.46 -2.67 -0.61
C GLY A 360 -25.82 -3.99 -1.07
N ASN A 361 -26.63 -4.97 -1.47
CA ASN A 361 -26.14 -6.23 -2.00
C ASN A 361 -25.54 -6.06 -3.40
N LEU A 362 -26.27 -5.41 -4.32
CA LEU A 362 -25.76 -5.13 -5.66
C LEU A 362 -24.48 -4.30 -5.61
N ALA A 363 -24.46 -3.23 -4.81
CA ALA A 363 -23.28 -2.37 -4.64
C ALA A 363 -22.04 -3.16 -4.18
N LYS A 364 -22.19 -4.10 -3.24
CA LYS A 364 -21.08 -4.93 -2.76
C LYS A 364 -20.60 -5.91 -3.83
N VAL A 365 -21.51 -6.59 -4.54
CA VAL A 365 -21.13 -7.56 -5.58
C VAL A 365 -20.43 -6.84 -6.73
N THR A 366 -21.01 -5.75 -7.23
CA THR A 366 -20.46 -4.96 -8.33
C THR A 366 -19.10 -4.36 -7.95
N LEU A 367 -18.95 -3.80 -6.75
CA LEU A 367 -17.65 -3.32 -6.26
C LEU A 367 -16.58 -4.42 -6.29
N THR A 368 -16.93 -5.61 -5.82
CA THR A 368 -16.01 -6.76 -5.80
C THR A 368 -15.62 -7.18 -7.21
N GLN A 369 -16.59 -7.22 -8.14
CA GLN A 369 -16.32 -7.54 -9.54
C GLN A 369 -15.38 -6.54 -10.20
N VAL A 370 -15.61 -5.24 -10.01
CA VAL A 370 -14.78 -4.18 -10.61
C VAL A 370 -13.34 -4.28 -10.10
N VAL A 371 -13.15 -4.44 -8.80
CA VAL A 371 -11.81 -4.58 -8.21
C VAL A 371 -11.14 -5.87 -8.68
N LEU A 372 -11.86 -6.99 -8.74
CA LEU A 372 -11.31 -8.30 -9.13
C LEU A 372 -10.85 -8.25 -10.58
N PHE A 373 -11.69 -7.68 -11.46
CA PHE A 373 -11.40 -7.54 -12.87
C PHE A 373 -10.19 -6.64 -13.13
N ASN A 374 -10.06 -5.54 -12.38
CA ASN A 374 -8.95 -4.60 -12.57
C ASN A 374 -7.68 -5.01 -11.81
N ARG A 375 -7.72 -6.01 -10.91
CA ARG A 375 -6.59 -6.42 -10.03
C ARG A 375 -5.84 -5.23 -9.42
N ARG A 376 -6.56 -4.16 -9.08
CA ARG A 376 -6.01 -2.87 -8.66
C ARG A 376 -6.67 -2.38 -7.37
N ARG A 377 -5.95 -1.46 -6.69
CA ARG A 377 -6.16 -0.97 -5.32
C ARG A 377 -7.64 -0.80 -4.98
N GLU A 378 -8.16 -1.77 -4.21
CA GLU A 378 -9.52 -1.81 -3.66
C GLU A 378 -10.00 -0.47 -3.06
N GLY A 379 -9.08 0.28 -2.46
CA GLY A 379 -9.37 1.56 -1.80
C GLY A 379 -9.68 2.71 -2.75
N GLU A 380 -9.15 2.69 -3.98
CA GLU A 380 -9.43 3.71 -5.00
C GLU A 380 -10.80 3.46 -5.63
N VAL A 381 -11.07 2.21 -6.05
CA VAL A 381 -12.38 1.82 -6.63
C VAL A 381 -13.52 2.01 -5.65
N SER A 382 -13.32 1.66 -4.37
CA SER A 382 -14.32 1.87 -3.30
C SER A 382 -14.75 3.34 -3.17
N LYS A 383 -13.86 4.27 -3.52
CA LYS A 383 -14.06 5.72 -3.44
C LYS A 383 -14.43 6.34 -4.78
N MET A 384 -14.74 5.54 -5.79
CA MET A 384 -15.21 6.05 -7.08
C MET A 384 -16.41 6.98 -6.86
N GLU A 385 -16.30 8.20 -7.34
CA GLU A 385 -17.37 9.20 -7.28
C GLU A 385 -18.38 8.93 -8.39
N LEU A 386 -19.65 9.20 -8.11
CA LEU A 386 -20.74 9.09 -9.09
C LEU A 386 -20.45 9.97 -10.31
N GLN A 387 -19.94 11.17 -10.08
CA GLN A 387 -19.56 12.09 -11.14
C GLN A 387 -18.51 11.51 -12.08
N SER A 388 -17.49 10.82 -11.55
CA SER A 388 -16.45 10.17 -12.38
C SER A 388 -17.05 9.12 -13.33
N PHE A 389 -18.08 8.40 -12.89
CA PHE A 389 -18.78 7.44 -13.72
C PHE A 389 -19.72 8.12 -14.73
N THR A 390 -20.45 9.16 -14.35
CA THR A 390 -21.38 9.85 -15.26
C THR A 390 -20.66 10.71 -16.31
N SER A 391 -19.53 11.33 -15.95
CA SER A 391 -18.71 12.15 -16.85
C SER A 391 -17.60 11.36 -17.54
N ARG A 392 -17.72 10.02 -17.58
CA ARG A 392 -16.71 9.18 -18.21
C ARG A 392 -16.65 9.45 -19.70
N ASP A 393 -15.45 9.26 -20.25
CA ASP A 393 -15.22 9.46 -21.67
C ASP A 393 -15.83 8.30 -22.47
N LEU A 394 -16.87 8.62 -23.23
CA LEU A 394 -17.55 7.70 -24.16
C LEU A 394 -17.19 8.03 -25.61
N THR A 395 -16.19 8.89 -25.85
CA THR A 395 -15.78 9.23 -27.21
C THR A 395 -15.16 8.02 -27.90
N GLU A 396 -15.43 7.90 -29.20
CA GLU A 396 -14.81 6.87 -30.02
C GLU A 396 -13.29 7.06 -30.04
N LEU A 397 -12.56 5.94 -30.07
CA LEU A 397 -11.11 5.94 -30.09
C LEU A 397 -10.59 6.72 -31.31
N ASN A 398 -9.59 7.56 -31.08
CA ASN A 398 -8.97 8.33 -32.15
C ASN A 398 -8.49 7.38 -33.28
N PRO A 399 -8.87 7.63 -34.55
CA PRO A 399 -8.50 6.79 -35.69
C PRO A 399 -7.00 6.50 -35.80
N ASP A 400 -6.15 7.47 -35.42
CA ASP A 400 -4.69 7.32 -35.44
C ASP A 400 -4.21 6.29 -34.41
N ILE A 401 -4.82 6.26 -33.22
CA ILE A 401 -4.54 5.26 -32.19
C ILE A 401 -5.04 3.90 -32.65
N VAL A 402 -6.27 3.86 -33.18
CA VAL A 402 -6.93 2.65 -33.68
C VAL A 402 -6.12 1.99 -34.80
N SER A 403 -5.40 2.77 -35.63
CA SER A 403 -4.53 2.24 -36.69
C SER A 403 -3.34 1.43 -36.16
N GLY A 404 -2.89 1.73 -34.94
CA GLY A 404 -1.77 1.03 -34.28
C GLY A 404 -2.19 -0.16 -33.41
N LEU A 405 -3.50 -0.38 -33.22
CA LEU A 405 -4.01 -1.50 -32.41
C LEU A 405 -4.20 -2.76 -33.25
N THR A 406 -3.86 -3.90 -32.66
CA THR A 406 -4.23 -5.21 -33.22
C THR A 406 -5.74 -5.42 -33.25
N ASP A 407 -6.23 -6.34 -34.07
CA ASP A 407 -7.67 -6.68 -34.12
C ASP A 407 -8.22 -7.11 -32.75
N PHE A 408 -7.39 -7.77 -31.95
CA PHE A 408 -7.76 -8.19 -30.61
C PHE A 408 -7.87 -6.98 -29.65
N GLU A 409 -6.88 -6.10 -29.63
CA GLU A 409 -6.90 -4.90 -28.79
C GLU A 409 -8.04 -3.95 -29.18
N ARG A 410 -8.34 -3.82 -30.47
CA ARG A 410 -9.48 -3.06 -30.98
C ARG A 410 -10.80 -3.61 -30.41
N LYS A 411 -11.00 -4.92 -30.49
CA LYS A 411 -12.18 -5.57 -29.90
C LYS A 411 -12.27 -5.39 -28.39
N LEU A 412 -11.15 -5.43 -27.67
CA LEU A 412 -11.15 -5.17 -26.23
C LEU A 412 -11.49 -3.71 -25.91
N ALA A 413 -10.96 -2.77 -26.68
CA ALA A 413 -11.17 -1.35 -26.48
C ALA A 413 -12.60 -0.92 -26.86
N GLU A 414 -13.24 -1.60 -27.82
CA GLU A 414 -14.67 -1.45 -28.13
C GLU A 414 -15.57 -2.09 -27.07
N HIS A 415 -15.10 -3.15 -26.40
CA HIS A 415 -15.91 -3.91 -25.44
C HIS A 415 -15.91 -3.32 -24.02
N PHE A 416 -14.81 -2.69 -23.58
CA PHE A 416 -14.69 -2.13 -22.24
C PHE A 416 -14.77 -0.62 -22.23
N GLU A 417 -15.54 -0.08 -21.29
CA GLU A 417 -15.52 1.36 -21.01
C GLU A 417 -14.48 1.69 -19.94
N ARG A 418 -13.89 2.88 -20.05
CA ARG A 418 -12.87 3.36 -19.12
C ARG A 418 -13.41 4.50 -18.26
N VAL A 419 -13.33 4.33 -16.95
CA VAL A 419 -13.60 5.39 -15.97
C VAL A 419 -12.28 5.86 -15.36
N GLU A 420 -12.06 7.17 -15.37
CA GLU A 420 -10.91 7.77 -14.67
C GLU A 420 -11.29 8.15 -13.24
N ILE A 421 -10.65 7.50 -12.27
CA ILE A 421 -10.81 7.82 -10.85
C ILE A 421 -9.56 8.50 -10.29
N ARG A 422 -9.69 9.11 -9.11
CA ARG A 422 -8.59 9.81 -8.45
C ARG A 422 -7.80 8.88 -7.53
N GLY A 423 -6.54 8.64 -7.87
CA GLY A 423 -5.59 7.88 -7.06
C GLY A 423 -4.73 8.73 -6.12
N LYS A 424 -3.76 8.08 -5.47
CA LYS A 424 -2.78 8.74 -4.57
C LYS A 424 -2.09 9.91 -5.28
N ARG A 425 -1.90 11.03 -4.56
CA ARG A 425 -1.30 12.30 -5.06
C ARG A 425 -2.07 12.93 -6.24
N SER A 426 -3.38 12.71 -6.33
CA SER A 426 -4.24 13.22 -7.41
C SER A 426 -3.90 12.69 -8.80
N ARG A 427 -3.20 11.55 -8.88
CA ARG A 427 -2.98 10.87 -10.16
C ARG A 427 -4.29 10.30 -10.69
N LYS A 428 -4.50 10.35 -12.00
CA LYS A 428 -5.62 9.68 -12.65
C LYS A 428 -5.34 8.19 -12.72
N VAL A 429 -6.31 7.37 -12.33
CA VAL A 429 -6.23 5.91 -12.37
C VAL A 429 -7.36 5.41 -13.26
N PRO A 430 -7.06 4.73 -14.37
CA PRO A 430 -8.08 4.15 -15.23
C PRO A 430 -8.65 2.87 -14.60
N VAL A 431 -9.97 2.72 -14.68
CA VAL A 431 -10.72 1.51 -14.30
C VAL A 431 -11.50 1.06 -15.51
N LEU A 432 -11.27 -0.19 -15.93
CA LEU A 432 -12.00 -0.81 -17.03
C LEU A 432 -13.27 -1.48 -16.51
N LEU A 433 -14.37 -1.28 -17.21
CA LEU A 433 -15.68 -1.81 -16.87
C LEU A 433 -16.24 -2.66 -18.01
N THR A 434 -16.78 -3.82 -17.64
CA THR A 434 -17.52 -4.67 -18.58
C THR A 434 -18.96 -4.16 -18.76
N PRO A 435 -19.65 -4.47 -19.88
CA PRO A 435 -21.05 -4.09 -20.08
C PRO A 435 -21.97 -4.49 -18.92
N ASP A 436 -21.73 -5.67 -18.35
CA ASP A 436 -22.43 -6.19 -17.18
C ASP A 436 -22.22 -5.36 -15.91
N MET A 437 -21.01 -4.84 -15.71
CA MET A 437 -20.71 -3.95 -14.58
C MET A 437 -21.37 -2.59 -14.79
N ILE A 438 -21.33 -2.07 -16.01
CA ILE A 438 -21.95 -0.78 -16.38
C ILE A 438 -23.45 -0.84 -16.13
N ALA A 439 -24.13 -1.90 -16.60
CA ALA A 439 -25.57 -2.09 -16.37
C ALA A 439 -25.92 -2.12 -14.87
N ALA A 440 -25.13 -2.84 -14.05
CA ALA A 440 -25.32 -2.86 -12.60
C ALA A 440 -25.07 -1.49 -11.96
N MET A 441 -24.07 -0.76 -12.45
CA MET A 441 -23.75 0.60 -11.98
C MET A 441 -24.83 1.60 -12.37
N ASP A 442 -25.36 1.55 -13.59
CA ASP A 442 -26.49 2.38 -14.01
C ASP A 442 -27.73 2.12 -13.16
N LEU A 443 -28.02 0.85 -12.87
CA LEU A 443 -29.12 0.47 -11.95
C LEU A 443 -28.90 1.04 -10.54
N LEU A 444 -27.67 0.95 -10.00
CA LEU A 444 -27.33 1.57 -8.72
C LEU A 444 -27.50 3.10 -8.77
N MET A 445 -27.20 3.76 -9.89
CA MET A 445 -27.35 5.20 -10.02
C MET A 445 -28.82 5.64 -9.99
N ILE A 446 -29.71 4.94 -10.70
CA ILE A 446 -31.13 5.31 -10.78
C ILE A 446 -31.89 4.99 -9.47
N SER A 447 -31.55 3.89 -8.79
CA SER A 447 -32.26 3.44 -7.59
C SER A 447 -31.86 4.17 -6.29
N ARG A 448 -30.92 5.13 -6.34
CA ARG A 448 -30.39 5.82 -5.13
C ARG A 448 -31.47 6.45 -4.26
N LYS A 449 -32.44 7.14 -4.88
CA LYS A 449 -33.48 7.91 -4.17
C LYS A 449 -34.42 6.98 -3.40
N GLU A 450 -34.80 5.87 -4.01
CA GLU A 450 -35.73 4.88 -3.43
C GLU A 450 -35.05 4.04 -2.35
N CYS A 451 -33.73 3.84 -2.46
CA CYS A 451 -32.97 2.97 -1.55
C CYS A 451 -32.35 3.70 -0.35
N GLN A 452 -32.83 4.90 -0.01
CA GLN A 452 -32.38 5.71 1.13
C GLN A 452 -30.89 6.10 1.08
N ILE A 453 -30.36 6.35 -0.11
CA ILE A 453 -29.02 6.95 -0.24
C ILE A 453 -29.12 8.45 0.03
N HIS A 454 -28.25 8.95 0.91
CA HIS A 454 -28.21 10.37 1.23
C HIS A 454 -27.83 11.20 -0.01
N LYS A 455 -28.51 12.33 -0.24
CA LYS A 455 -28.29 13.18 -1.43
C LYS A 455 -26.86 13.71 -1.54
N GLU A 456 -26.24 13.99 -0.40
CA GLU A 456 -24.84 14.47 -0.33
C GLU A 456 -23.80 13.34 -0.45
N ASN A 457 -24.21 12.06 -0.49
CA ASN A 457 -23.27 10.97 -0.66
C ASN A 457 -22.81 10.92 -2.13
N VAL A 458 -21.55 11.29 -2.37
CA VAL A 458 -20.95 11.37 -3.72
C VAL A 458 -20.49 10.02 -4.26
N TYR A 459 -20.42 8.98 -3.44
CA TYR A 459 -19.82 7.71 -3.84
C TYR A 459 -20.76 6.87 -4.70
N MET A 460 -20.18 6.20 -5.69
CA MET A 460 -20.86 5.22 -6.53
C MET A 460 -21.37 4.04 -5.68
N PHE A 461 -20.48 3.44 -4.90
CA PHE A 461 -20.76 2.31 -3.99
C PHE A 461 -21.15 2.80 -2.58
N ALA A 462 -22.14 3.68 -2.51
CA ALA A 462 -22.62 4.32 -1.29
C ALA A 462 -23.28 3.33 -0.31
N ARG A 463 -23.19 3.63 0.99
CA ARG A 463 -23.95 2.93 2.04
C ARG A 463 -25.30 3.63 2.26
N PRO A 464 -26.42 2.89 2.27
CA PRO A 464 -27.72 3.44 2.64
C PRO A 464 -27.73 4.03 4.05
N GLY A 465 -28.43 5.15 4.22
CA GLY A 465 -28.62 5.84 5.51
C GLY A 465 -27.37 6.53 6.09
N ILE A 466 -26.19 6.42 5.46
CA ILE A 466 -24.94 6.96 5.99
C ILE A 466 -24.13 7.64 4.88
N LEU A 467 -23.48 8.77 5.19
CA LEU A 467 -22.50 9.44 4.33
C LEU A 467 -21.16 8.67 4.33
N SER A 468 -21.15 7.50 3.68
CA SER A 468 -19.95 6.67 3.54
C SER A 468 -20.09 5.71 2.36
N HIS A 469 -19.03 4.96 2.07
CA HIS A 469 -18.98 3.95 1.01
C HIS A 469 -18.69 2.55 1.55
N TYR A 470 -18.96 1.51 0.75
CA TYR A 470 -18.52 0.16 1.05
C TYR A 470 -17.01 0.00 0.87
N ARG A 471 -16.38 -0.84 1.69
CA ARG A 471 -14.94 -1.12 1.60
C ARG A 471 -14.71 -2.36 0.76
N GLY A 472 -13.88 -2.24 -0.27
CA GLY A 472 -13.53 -3.33 -1.17
C GLY A 472 -13.05 -4.58 -0.43
N SER A 473 -12.08 -4.44 0.48
CA SER A 473 -11.52 -5.58 1.26
C SER A 473 -12.59 -6.36 2.03
N ASP A 474 -13.56 -5.67 2.62
CA ASP A 474 -14.63 -6.32 3.38
C ASP A 474 -15.59 -7.08 2.44
N CYS A 475 -15.88 -6.51 1.27
CA CYS A 475 -16.66 -7.18 0.23
C CYS A 475 -15.93 -8.40 -0.35
N PHE A 476 -14.62 -8.28 -0.63
CA PHE A 476 -13.79 -9.40 -1.08
C PHE A 476 -13.81 -10.55 -0.10
N ARG A 477 -13.46 -10.27 1.17
CA ARG A 477 -13.40 -11.30 2.19
C ARG A 477 -14.75 -12.01 2.33
N LYS A 478 -15.86 -11.27 2.24
CA LYS A 478 -17.20 -11.86 2.24
C LYS A 478 -17.37 -12.86 1.09
N TYR A 479 -17.11 -12.45 -0.15
CA TYR A 479 -17.42 -13.28 -1.32
C TYR A 479 -16.38 -14.38 -1.59
N ALA A 480 -15.12 -14.17 -1.24
CA ALA A 480 -14.09 -15.22 -1.25
C ALA A 480 -14.48 -16.39 -0.33
N ASN A 481 -15.05 -16.09 0.85
CA ASN A 481 -15.54 -17.12 1.76
C ASN A 481 -16.84 -17.79 1.29
N GLN A 482 -17.63 -17.14 0.42
CA GLN A 482 -18.91 -17.68 -0.07
C GLN A 482 -18.80 -18.44 -1.39
N CYS A 483 -17.76 -18.17 -2.20
CA CYS A 483 -17.59 -18.80 -3.50
C CYS A 483 -17.04 -20.24 -3.46
N GLY A 484 -16.71 -20.76 -2.26
CA GLY A 484 -16.14 -22.09 -2.09
C GLY A 484 -14.66 -22.18 -2.47
N ALA A 485 -13.94 -21.05 -2.48
CA ALA A 485 -12.49 -21.04 -2.69
C ALA A 485 -11.78 -21.90 -1.64
N LYS A 486 -10.76 -22.65 -2.06
CA LYS A 486 -9.95 -23.48 -1.16
C LYS A 486 -9.13 -22.62 -0.19
N ASN A 487 -8.67 -21.46 -0.65
CA ASN A 487 -7.95 -20.51 0.17
C ASN A 487 -8.52 -19.10 0.08
N PRO A 488 -9.59 -18.79 0.82
CA PRO A 488 -10.26 -17.49 0.75
C PRO A 488 -9.43 -16.33 1.31
N GLU A 489 -8.36 -16.63 2.05
CA GLU A 489 -7.42 -15.63 2.61
C GLU A 489 -6.26 -15.30 1.64
N ALA A 490 -6.19 -15.97 0.49
CA ALA A 490 -5.22 -15.63 -0.55
C ALA A 490 -5.56 -14.26 -1.21
N PRO A 491 -4.56 -13.43 -1.52
CA PRO A 491 -4.77 -12.19 -2.28
C PRO A 491 -5.20 -12.51 -3.73
N PHE A 492 -6.46 -12.19 -4.10
CA PHE A 492 -7.05 -12.44 -5.42
C PHE A 492 -6.64 -11.46 -6.53
#